data_AF-A0AA41XFA7-F1
#
_entry.id   AF-A0AA41XFA7-F1
#
_cell.length_a   1.000
_cell.length_b   1.000
_cell.length_c   1.000
_cell.angle_alpha   90.00
_cell.angle_beta   90.00
_cell.angle_gamma   90.00
#
_symmetry.space_group_name_H-M   'P 1'
#
loop_
_entity.id
_entity.type
_entity.pdbx_description
1 polymer ?
#
loop_
_entity_poly.entity_id
_entity_poly.type
_entity_poly.pdbx_seq_one_letter_code
_entity_poly.pdbx_strand_id
1 'polypeptide(L)'
;MTSSTLGRAARPPRPVLTFRQKVGRFDHRFSPYLYIAPFFILFALIGIFPIAYTLNVSLYDWHLLKGQGDFVGLDNYASVLGDPFFWNAFGNTVSIFLLSAIPQLVIATGIAALLDQTLRGRTFWRMSILLPYIVAPVAVAVIFLQIFNQYHGPIAGLLETLGLEPIRWAFDVLPSHIAIASMVNWRWTGYNALILLAAMQAIPRDVYESAALDGANKIRRFWSITVPMIRPTLIFVVITSTIGGLQIFTEPKLFDGRTNGGGDRQFQTIVLYLYELAFPRRDFGRASATAWILFLIIILAGLINFAISRAIRTADARPAALGRMGRFRRSGPGGQGSASGTGSKPAPLTVTGASVGAQQGES
;
A
#
# COMPACT_ATOMS: atom_id res chain seq x y z
N MET A 1 12.80 -73.97 -38.39
CA MET A 1 11.47 -73.39 -38.09
C MET A 1 11.38 -73.22 -36.57
N THR A 2 11.63 -72.01 -36.07
CA THR A 2 11.63 -71.69 -34.64
C THR A 2 10.56 -70.66 -34.36
N SER A 3 9.42 -71.10 -33.84
CA SER A 3 8.29 -70.26 -33.45
C SER A 3 8.46 -69.86 -31.98
N SER A 4 9.06 -68.69 -31.70
CA SER A 4 9.09 -68.13 -30.34
C SER A 4 7.78 -67.37 -30.08
N THR A 5 6.83 -68.02 -29.43
CA THR A 5 5.64 -67.38 -28.87
C THR A 5 6.04 -66.51 -27.67
N LEU A 6 6.07 -65.19 -27.86
CA LEU A 6 6.16 -64.22 -26.78
C LEU A 6 4.87 -64.27 -25.94
N GLY A 7 4.97 -64.86 -24.74
CA GLY A 7 3.90 -64.83 -23.75
C GLY A 7 3.58 -63.39 -23.34
N ARG A 8 2.36 -62.93 -23.61
CA ARG A 8 1.83 -61.68 -23.05
C ARG A 8 1.84 -61.78 -21.52
N ALA A 9 2.71 -61.02 -20.87
CA ALA A 9 2.64 -60.82 -19.43
C ALA A 9 1.26 -60.26 -19.05
N ALA A 10 0.49 -61.05 -18.28
CA ALA A 10 -0.81 -60.65 -17.78
C ALA A 10 -0.63 -59.40 -16.90
N ARG A 11 -1.34 -58.31 -17.25
CA ARG A 11 -1.36 -57.10 -16.41
C ARG A 11 -1.93 -57.46 -15.04
N PRO A 12 -1.32 -57.04 -13.93
CA PRO A 12 -1.87 -57.29 -12.61
C PRO A 12 -3.28 -56.65 -12.50
N PRO A 13 -4.24 -57.33 -11.85
CA PRO A 13 -5.58 -56.79 -11.68
C PRO A 13 -5.52 -55.49 -10.87
N ARG A 14 -6.20 -54.45 -11.36
CA ARG A 14 -6.30 -53.17 -10.65
C ARG A 14 -7.00 -53.43 -9.30
N PRO A 15 -6.43 -52.98 -8.17
CA PRO A 15 -7.04 -53.20 -6.87
C PRO A 15 -8.43 -52.54 -6.84
N VAL A 16 -9.46 -53.33 -6.53
CA VAL A 16 -10.83 -52.86 -6.40
C VAL A 16 -10.95 -52.12 -5.07
N LEU A 17 -10.93 -50.79 -5.11
CA LEU A 17 -11.00 -49.95 -3.91
C LEU A 17 -12.29 -50.21 -3.12
N THR A 18 -12.17 -50.51 -1.83
CA THR A 18 -13.29 -50.72 -0.91
C THR A 18 -14.08 -49.43 -0.71
N PHE A 19 -15.38 -49.49 -0.36
CA PHE A 19 -16.22 -48.31 -0.13
C PHE A 19 -15.59 -47.32 0.87
N ARG A 20 -15.01 -47.81 1.97
CA ARG A 20 -14.26 -46.98 2.94
C ARG A 20 -13.04 -46.27 2.34
N GLN A 21 -12.34 -46.90 1.40
CA GLN A 21 -11.21 -46.28 0.69
C GLN A 21 -11.67 -45.24 -0.33
N LYS A 22 -12.85 -45.42 -0.95
CA LYS A 22 -13.47 -44.42 -1.84
C LYS A 22 -13.94 -43.19 -1.05
N VAL A 23 -14.57 -43.39 0.11
CA VAL A 23 -15.00 -42.29 1.00
C VAL A 23 -13.79 -41.56 1.55
N GLY A 24 -12.74 -42.24 2.04
CA GLY A 24 -11.51 -41.58 2.51
C GLY A 24 -10.77 -40.79 1.43
N ARG A 25 -10.82 -41.23 0.17
CA ARG A 25 -10.24 -40.50 -0.97
C ARG A 25 -11.09 -39.31 -1.41
N PHE A 26 -12.41 -39.38 -1.24
CA PHE A 26 -13.33 -38.26 -1.45
C PHE A 26 -13.19 -37.23 -0.33
N ASP A 27 -13.08 -37.69 0.92
CA ASP A 27 -12.78 -36.90 2.12
C ASP A 27 -11.47 -36.11 1.93
N HIS A 28 -10.36 -36.76 1.59
CA HIS A 28 -9.10 -36.04 1.31
C HIS A 28 -9.17 -35.01 0.17
N ARG A 29 -10.06 -35.19 -0.81
CA ARG A 29 -10.18 -34.28 -1.97
C ARG A 29 -11.15 -33.12 -1.71
N PHE A 30 -12.22 -33.34 -0.95
CA PHE A 30 -13.27 -32.35 -0.72
C PHE A 30 -13.14 -31.63 0.63
N SER A 31 -12.52 -32.24 1.63
CA SER A 31 -12.38 -31.65 2.97
C SER A 31 -11.62 -30.32 2.99
N PRO A 32 -10.54 -30.11 2.20
CA PRO A 32 -9.95 -28.78 2.10
C PRO A 32 -10.93 -27.70 1.61
N TYR A 33 -11.81 -28.03 0.66
CA TYR A 33 -12.83 -27.10 0.16
C TYR A 33 -13.94 -26.87 1.17
N LEU A 34 -14.35 -27.91 1.91
CA LEU A 34 -15.36 -27.79 2.96
C LEU A 34 -14.86 -26.92 4.13
N TYR A 35 -13.57 -26.97 4.47
CA TYR A 35 -12.99 -26.13 5.51
C TYR A 35 -12.92 -24.65 5.14
N ILE A 36 -12.68 -24.32 3.86
CA ILE A 36 -12.67 -22.92 3.39
C ILE A 36 -14.05 -22.42 2.93
N ALA A 37 -15.01 -23.33 2.67
CA ALA A 37 -16.33 -22.98 2.16
C ALA A 37 -17.09 -21.95 3.02
N PRO A 38 -17.13 -22.03 4.37
CA PRO A 38 -17.82 -21.04 5.19
C PRO A 38 -17.34 -19.60 4.95
N PHE A 39 -16.01 -19.42 4.78
CA PHE A 39 -15.45 -18.11 4.44
C PHE A 39 -15.94 -17.62 3.07
N PHE A 40 -15.85 -18.46 2.03
CA PHE A 40 -16.24 -18.05 0.68
C PHE A 40 -17.74 -17.84 0.52
N ILE A 41 -18.57 -18.61 1.22
CA ILE A 41 -20.03 -18.43 1.23
C ILE A 41 -20.38 -17.08 1.86
N LEU A 42 -19.83 -16.78 3.04
CA LEU A 42 -20.06 -15.50 3.71
C LEU A 42 -19.49 -14.33 2.90
N PHE A 43 -18.30 -14.48 2.33
CA PHE A 43 -17.70 -13.47 1.47
C PHE A 43 -18.51 -13.23 0.18
N ALA A 44 -19.04 -14.28 -0.43
CA ALA A 44 -19.90 -14.14 -1.61
C ALA A 44 -21.22 -13.43 -1.26
N LEU A 45 -21.86 -13.82 -0.14
CA LEU A 45 -23.17 -13.30 0.25
C LEU A 45 -23.12 -11.86 0.81
N ILE A 46 -22.10 -11.55 1.62
CA ILE A 46 -22.02 -10.28 2.36
C ILE A 46 -20.99 -9.32 1.72
N GLY A 47 -20.01 -9.84 1.00
CA GLY A 47 -18.99 -9.05 0.30
C GLY A 47 -19.34 -8.82 -1.18
N ILE A 48 -19.32 -9.89 -1.98
CA ILE A 48 -19.45 -9.79 -3.44
C ILE A 48 -20.87 -9.37 -3.86
N PHE A 49 -21.89 -10.00 -3.26
CA PHE A 49 -23.28 -9.76 -3.66
C PHE A 49 -23.70 -8.29 -3.53
N PRO A 50 -23.46 -7.57 -2.41
CA PRO A 50 -23.80 -6.14 -2.33
C PRO A 50 -23.05 -5.28 -3.33
N ILE A 51 -21.78 -5.59 -3.64
CA ILE A 51 -20.99 -4.87 -4.64
C ILE A 51 -21.61 -5.06 -6.03
N ALA A 52 -21.86 -6.31 -6.42
CA ALA A 52 -22.49 -6.64 -7.70
C ALA A 52 -23.89 -6.03 -7.82
N TYR A 53 -24.66 -6.05 -6.73
CA TYR A 53 -25.98 -5.43 -6.68
C TYR A 53 -25.91 -3.91 -6.80
N THR A 54 -24.90 -3.27 -6.19
CA THR A 54 -24.67 -1.82 -6.35
C THR A 54 -24.37 -1.45 -7.80
N LEU A 55 -23.67 -2.32 -8.55
CA LEU A 55 -23.50 -2.15 -10.00
C LEU A 55 -24.84 -2.20 -10.71
N ASN A 56 -25.68 -3.19 -10.40
CA ASN A 56 -27.03 -3.25 -10.96
C ASN A 56 -27.81 -1.97 -10.65
N VAL A 57 -27.86 -1.52 -9.39
CA VAL A 57 -28.55 -0.28 -8.98
C VAL A 57 -28.06 0.94 -9.76
N SER A 58 -26.76 1.04 -10.05
CA SER A 58 -26.20 2.17 -10.82
C SER A 58 -26.71 2.26 -12.27
N LEU A 59 -27.27 1.17 -12.81
CA LEU A 59 -27.81 1.13 -14.18
C LEU A 59 -29.30 1.45 -14.28
N TYR A 60 -29.98 1.66 -13.15
CA TYR A 60 -31.41 1.98 -13.08
C TYR A 60 -31.62 3.36 -12.46
N ASP A 61 -32.77 3.97 -12.78
CA ASP A 61 -33.27 5.13 -12.04
C ASP A 61 -33.79 4.67 -10.67
N TRP A 62 -32.89 4.52 -9.70
CA TRP A 62 -33.22 3.99 -8.39
C TRP A 62 -33.41 5.09 -7.35
N HIS A 63 -34.61 5.19 -6.80
CA HIS A 63 -34.95 6.11 -5.72
C HIS A 63 -35.35 5.35 -4.46
N LEU A 64 -34.86 5.76 -3.29
CA LEU A 64 -35.12 5.03 -2.03
C LEU A 64 -36.62 4.89 -1.72
N LEU A 65 -37.41 5.92 -2.00
CA LEU A 65 -38.85 5.95 -1.70
C LEU A 65 -39.72 5.35 -2.80
N LYS A 66 -39.33 5.54 -4.06
CA LYS A 66 -40.14 5.11 -5.22
C LYS A 66 -39.79 3.68 -5.66
N GLY A 67 -38.67 3.14 -5.18
CA GLY A 67 -38.15 1.85 -5.61
C GLY A 67 -37.33 1.96 -6.90
N GLN A 68 -37.14 0.81 -7.55
CA GLN A 68 -36.47 0.70 -8.83
C GLN A 68 -37.35 1.27 -9.95
N GLY A 69 -36.89 2.33 -10.61
CA GLY A 69 -37.48 2.85 -11.84
C GLY A 69 -36.94 2.15 -13.10
N ASP A 70 -36.96 2.86 -14.22
CA ASP A 70 -36.57 2.32 -15.51
C ASP A 70 -35.06 2.02 -15.60
N PHE A 71 -34.70 1.12 -16.53
CA PHE A 71 -33.30 0.88 -16.88
C PHE A 71 -32.77 2.06 -17.69
N VAL A 72 -31.76 2.76 -17.15
CA VAL A 72 -31.17 3.97 -17.76
C VAL A 72 -29.73 3.75 -18.25
N GLY A 73 -29.22 2.52 -18.17
CA GLY A 73 -27.89 2.16 -18.65
C GLY A 73 -26.79 3.01 -18.00
N LEU A 74 -26.08 3.82 -18.78
CA LEU A 74 -24.96 4.64 -18.29
C LEU A 74 -25.36 6.10 -17.96
N ASP A 75 -26.63 6.46 -18.03
CA ASP A 75 -27.08 7.85 -17.84
C ASP A 75 -26.74 8.39 -16.45
N ASN A 76 -26.79 7.56 -15.40
CA ASN A 76 -26.34 7.95 -14.06
C ASN A 76 -24.87 8.35 -14.04
N TYR A 77 -24.01 7.66 -14.80
CA TYR A 77 -22.59 7.98 -14.90
C TYR A 77 -22.37 9.29 -15.66
N ALA A 78 -23.07 9.47 -16.78
CA ALA A 78 -23.01 10.72 -17.55
C ALA A 78 -23.50 11.91 -16.71
N SER A 79 -24.59 11.73 -15.94
CA SER A 79 -25.12 12.75 -15.05
C SER A 79 -24.14 13.12 -13.93
N VAL A 80 -23.45 12.15 -13.33
CA VAL A 80 -22.46 12.41 -12.27
C VAL A 80 -21.23 13.10 -12.85
N LEU A 81 -20.70 12.62 -13.97
CA LEU A 81 -19.53 13.22 -14.63
C LEU A 81 -19.82 14.60 -15.22
N GLY A 82 -21.09 14.89 -15.54
CA GLY A 82 -21.55 16.22 -15.96
C GLY A 82 -21.88 17.18 -14.82
N ASP A 83 -21.90 16.72 -13.56
CA ASP A 83 -22.23 17.54 -12.40
C ASP A 83 -20.99 18.34 -11.92
N PRO A 84 -21.02 19.69 -11.94
CA PRO A 84 -19.91 20.50 -11.41
C PRO A 84 -19.59 20.20 -9.94
N PHE A 85 -20.58 19.78 -9.15
CA PHE A 85 -20.37 19.44 -7.75
C PHE A 85 -19.53 18.17 -7.57
N PHE A 86 -19.60 17.22 -8.52
CA PHE A 86 -18.72 16.06 -8.51
C PHE A 86 -17.26 16.46 -8.70
N TRP A 87 -16.96 17.36 -9.64
CA TRP A 87 -15.59 17.83 -9.89
C TRP A 87 -15.05 18.71 -8.76
N ASN A 88 -15.90 19.53 -8.15
CA ASN A 88 -15.56 20.23 -6.91
C ASN A 88 -15.19 19.23 -5.81
N ALA A 89 -16.02 18.19 -5.62
CA ALA A 89 -15.76 17.18 -4.61
C ALA A 89 -14.49 16.36 -4.89
N PHE A 90 -14.20 16.06 -6.16
CA PHE A 90 -12.95 15.43 -6.58
C PHE A 90 -11.74 16.33 -6.26
N GLY A 91 -11.81 17.61 -6.62
CA GLY A 91 -10.76 18.59 -6.32
C GLY A 91 -10.46 18.72 -4.83
N ASN A 92 -11.50 18.80 -4.00
CA ASN A 92 -11.37 18.84 -2.55
C ASN A 92 -10.77 17.55 -2.00
N THR A 93 -11.23 16.40 -2.48
CA THR A 93 -10.70 15.09 -2.06
C THR A 93 -9.20 14.98 -2.37
N VAL A 94 -8.78 15.38 -3.57
CA VAL A 94 -7.36 15.38 -3.98
C VAL A 94 -6.56 16.39 -3.15
N SER A 95 -7.09 17.59 -2.91
CA SER A 95 -6.43 18.62 -2.11
C SER A 95 -6.20 18.17 -0.67
N ILE A 96 -7.25 17.66 -0.01
CA ILE A 96 -7.17 17.10 1.36
C ILE A 96 -6.21 15.90 1.40
N PHE A 97 -6.27 15.01 0.40
CA PHE A 97 -5.36 13.87 0.28
C PHE A 97 -3.90 14.34 0.19
N LEU A 98 -3.56 15.30 -0.66
CA LEU A 98 -2.19 15.76 -0.82
C LEU A 98 -1.68 16.49 0.44
N LEU A 99 -2.53 17.33 1.04
CA LEU A 99 -2.23 18.05 2.29
C LEU A 99 -2.08 17.11 3.50
N SER A 100 -2.68 15.92 3.45
CA SER A 100 -2.49 14.90 4.48
C SER A 100 -1.31 13.98 4.16
N ALA A 101 -1.35 13.27 3.03
CA ALA A 101 -0.40 12.23 2.68
C ALA A 101 1.05 12.71 2.59
N ILE A 102 1.33 13.88 1.99
CA ILE A 102 2.71 14.35 1.81
C ILE A 102 3.35 14.69 3.16
N PRO A 103 2.77 15.58 4.01
CA PRO A 103 3.33 15.84 5.34
C PRO A 103 3.37 14.58 6.20
N GLN A 104 2.33 13.75 6.16
CA GLN A 104 2.25 12.51 6.92
C GLN A 104 3.41 11.56 6.60
N LEU A 105 3.75 11.36 5.33
CA LEU A 105 4.87 10.50 4.93
C LEU A 105 6.22 11.06 5.39
N VAL A 106 6.43 12.37 5.24
CA VAL A 106 7.66 13.04 5.65
C VAL A 106 7.83 12.94 7.17
N ILE A 107 6.79 13.29 7.93
CA ILE A 107 6.82 13.26 9.39
C ILE A 107 6.93 11.81 9.89
N ALA A 108 6.18 10.86 9.33
CA ALA A 108 6.25 9.46 9.73
C ALA A 108 7.64 8.85 9.49
N THR A 109 8.27 9.16 8.36
CA THR A 109 9.64 8.70 8.07
C THR A 109 10.65 9.33 9.02
N GLY A 110 10.49 10.62 9.35
CA GLY A 110 11.33 11.31 10.33
C GLY A 110 11.19 10.73 11.74
N ILE A 111 9.96 10.48 12.20
CA ILE A 111 9.68 9.84 13.49
C ILE A 111 10.24 8.42 13.52
N ALA A 112 10.06 7.64 12.44
CA ALA A 112 10.65 6.31 12.32
C ALA A 112 12.17 6.36 12.46
N ALA A 113 12.85 7.27 11.75
CA ALA A 113 14.30 7.43 11.84
C ALA A 113 14.78 7.86 13.23
N LEU A 114 13.98 8.64 13.96
CA LEU A 114 14.28 9.02 15.35
C LEU A 114 14.13 7.82 16.30
N LEU A 115 13.07 7.03 16.15
CA LEU A 115 12.77 5.86 16.98
C LEU A 115 13.65 4.64 16.69
N ASP A 116 14.30 4.63 15.54
CA ASP A 116 15.28 3.61 15.18
C ASP A 116 16.55 3.72 16.01
N GLN A 117 16.87 4.92 16.48
CA GLN A 117 18.03 5.16 17.36
C GLN A 117 17.85 4.50 18.74
N THR A 118 18.97 4.36 19.45
CA THR A 118 19.00 3.86 20.83
C THR A 118 18.44 4.90 21.80
N LEU A 119 17.12 5.00 21.87
CA LEU A 119 16.42 5.89 22.79
C LEU A 119 16.17 5.21 24.15
N ARG A 120 16.32 5.98 25.23
CA ARG A 120 15.81 5.58 26.55
C ARG A 120 14.28 5.56 26.51
N GLY A 121 13.66 4.53 27.09
CA GLY A 121 12.19 4.41 27.12
C GLY A 121 11.54 4.10 25.77
N ARG A 122 12.17 3.30 24.90
CA ARG A 122 11.71 3.01 23.53
C ARG A 122 10.24 2.58 23.44
N THR A 123 9.77 1.77 24.39
CA THR A 123 8.37 1.32 24.44
C THR A 123 7.41 2.47 24.67
N PHE A 124 7.74 3.39 25.59
CA PHE A 124 6.91 4.57 25.86
C PHE A 124 6.71 5.40 24.60
N TRP A 125 7.81 5.76 23.92
CA TRP A 125 7.73 6.55 22.68
C TRP A 125 6.91 5.86 21.58
N ARG A 126 7.08 4.54 21.40
CA ARG A 126 6.29 3.75 20.43
C ARG A 126 4.79 3.75 20.77
N MET A 127 4.45 3.64 22.06
CA MET A 127 3.06 3.68 22.50
C MET A 127 2.44 5.07 22.35
N SER A 128 3.19 6.14 22.67
CA SER A 128 2.72 7.52 22.53
C SER A 128 2.37 7.89 21.09
N ILE A 129 3.18 7.46 20.12
CA ILE A 129 2.87 7.73 18.70
C ILE A 129 1.73 6.86 18.18
N LEU A 130 1.48 5.68 18.77
CA LEU A 130 0.38 4.80 18.35
C LEU A 130 -0.97 5.25 18.92
N LEU A 131 -0.96 5.95 20.06
CA LEU A 131 -2.18 6.35 20.78
C LEU A 131 -3.22 7.04 19.87
N PRO A 132 -2.88 8.01 19.02
CA PRO A 132 -3.86 8.67 18.13
C PRO A 132 -4.63 7.70 17.23
N TYR A 133 -4.00 6.62 16.77
CA TYR A 133 -4.64 5.64 15.89
C TYR A 133 -5.73 4.82 16.59
N ILE A 134 -5.58 4.60 17.91
CA ILE A 134 -6.49 3.81 18.73
C ILE A 134 -7.73 4.63 19.14
N VAL A 135 -7.62 5.96 19.16
CA VAL A 135 -8.74 6.84 19.51
C VAL A 135 -9.85 6.76 18.45
N ALA A 136 -11.10 6.69 18.91
CA ALA A 136 -12.26 6.62 18.04
C ALA A 136 -12.30 7.83 17.08
N PRO A 137 -12.47 7.63 15.75
CA PRO A 137 -12.40 8.71 14.77
C PRO A 137 -13.38 9.87 15.05
N VAL A 138 -14.56 9.52 15.56
CA VAL A 138 -15.59 10.49 15.95
C VAL A 138 -15.11 11.41 17.07
N ALA A 139 -14.45 10.86 18.10
CA ALA A 139 -13.92 11.64 19.21
C ALA A 139 -12.82 12.60 18.74
N VAL A 140 -11.94 12.14 17.84
CA VAL A 140 -10.91 12.99 17.22
C VAL A 140 -11.55 14.16 16.51
N ALA A 141 -12.54 13.91 15.64
CA ALA A 141 -13.20 14.96 14.89
C ALA A 141 -13.86 16.00 15.80
N VAL A 142 -14.52 15.57 16.89
CA VAL A 142 -15.14 16.49 17.87
C VAL A 142 -14.10 17.35 18.60
N ILE A 143 -12.97 16.78 19.01
CA ILE A 143 -11.89 17.55 19.65
C ILE A 143 -11.34 18.60 18.68
N PHE A 144 -11.05 18.19 17.44
CA PHE A 144 -10.51 19.09 16.44
C PHE A 144 -11.51 20.14 15.96
N LEU A 145 -12.81 19.84 15.99
CA LEU A 145 -13.88 20.83 15.76
C LEU A 145 -13.80 21.98 16.77
N GLN A 146 -13.52 21.66 18.05
CA GLN A 146 -13.34 22.69 19.09
C GLN A 146 -12.03 23.46 18.88
N ILE A 147 -10.95 22.77 18.49
CA ILE A 147 -9.65 23.40 18.18
C ILE A 147 -9.79 24.43 17.05
N PHE A 148 -10.47 24.05 15.97
CA PHE A 148 -10.67 24.85 14.76
C PHE A 148 -11.95 25.70 14.81
N ASN A 149 -12.56 25.87 15.99
CA ASN A 149 -13.67 26.79 16.13
C ASN A 149 -13.18 28.24 15.92
N GLN A 150 -13.79 28.93 14.96
CA GLN A 150 -13.34 30.27 14.54
C GLN A 150 -13.58 31.39 15.57
N TYR A 151 -14.45 31.18 16.56
CA TYR A 151 -14.80 32.20 17.56
C TYR A 151 -14.31 31.86 18.97
N HIS A 152 -14.34 30.57 19.34
CA HIS A 152 -14.05 30.13 20.70
C HIS A 152 -12.95 29.05 20.74
N GLY A 153 -12.31 28.78 19.61
CA GLY A 153 -11.26 27.78 19.52
C GLY A 153 -9.93 28.28 20.09
N PRO A 154 -9.11 27.40 20.68
CA PRO A 154 -7.74 27.69 21.08
C PRO A 154 -6.91 28.41 20.01
N ILE A 155 -7.08 28.03 18.74
CA ILE A 155 -6.36 28.68 17.63
C ILE A 155 -6.84 30.11 17.41
N ALA A 156 -8.15 30.36 17.48
CA ALA A 156 -8.70 31.71 17.36
C ALA A 156 -8.19 32.62 18.49
N GLY A 157 -8.19 32.12 19.73
CA GLY A 157 -7.63 32.87 20.87
C GLY A 157 -6.14 33.18 20.72
N LEU A 158 -5.33 32.24 20.20
CA LEU A 158 -3.92 32.49 19.91
C LEU A 158 -3.74 33.57 18.82
N LEU A 159 -4.52 33.52 17.75
CA LEU A 159 -4.48 34.54 16.68
C LEU A 159 -4.85 35.92 17.23
N GLU A 160 -5.88 35.99 18.09
CA GLU A 160 -6.30 37.23 18.74
C GLU A 160 -5.19 37.83 19.62
N THR A 161 -4.49 37.00 20.42
CA THR A 161 -3.35 37.49 21.24
C THR A 161 -2.18 38.02 20.40
N LEU A 162 -2.05 37.56 19.16
CA LEU A 162 -1.04 38.02 18.21
C LEU A 162 -1.51 39.20 17.36
N GLY A 163 -2.76 39.67 17.56
CA GLY A 163 -3.36 40.74 16.76
C GLY A 163 -3.71 40.34 15.32
N LEU A 164 -3.88 39.03 15.06
CA LEU A 164 -4.23 38.49 13.74
C LEU A 164 -5.74 38.25 13.63
N GLU A 165 -6.27 38.36 12.41
CA GLU A 165 -7.68 38.12 12.14
C GLU A 165 -8.05 36.63 12.28
N PRO A 166 -9.27 36.30 12.78
CA PRO A 166 -9.72 34.92 12.88
C PRO A 166 -9.82 34.24 11.51
N ILE A 167 -9.28 33.02 11.41
CA ILE A 167 -9.37 32.20 10.19
C ILE A 167 -10.75 31.52 10.13
N ARG A 168 -11.40 31.61 8.97
CA ARG A 168 -12.73 31.01 8.73
C ARG A 168 -12.63 29.55 8.33
N TRP A 169 -12.22 28.71 9.29
CA TRP A 169 -11.90 27.29 9.06
C TRP A 169 -12.99 26.48 8.34
N ALA A 170 -14.28 26.78 8.54
CA ALA A 170 -15.39 26.05 7.91
C ALA A 170 -15.96 26.71 6.64
N PHE A 171 -15.50 27.91 6.27
CA PHE A 171 -16.07 28.70 5.17
C PHE A 171 -15.10 28.95 4.02
N ASP A 172 -13.80 28.78 4.23
CA ASP A 172 -12.79 28.96 3.22
C ASP A 172 -12.16 27.59 2.85
N VAL A 173 -12.00 27.34 1.55
CA VAL A 173 -11.55 26.04 1.01
C VAL A 173 -10.23 25.56 1.61
N LEU A 174 -9.18 26.38 1.50
CA LEU A 174 -7.84 25.99 1.95
C LEU A 174 -7.77 25.80 3.48
N PRO A 175 -8.28 26.72 4.32
CA PRO A 175 -8.40 26.49 5.77
C PRO A 175 -9.14 25.21 6.13
N SER A 176 -10.29 24.92 5.50
CA SER A 176 -11.03 23.68 5.75
C SER A 176 -10.19 22.45 5.42
N HIS A 177 -9.47 22.48 4.29
CA HIS A 177 -8.62 21.36 3.90
C HIS A 177 -7.45 21.14 4.86
N ILE A 178 -6.81 22.21 5.32
CA ILE A 178 -5.73 22.14 6.31
C ILE A 178 -6.25 21.58 7.63
N ALA A 179 -7.41 22.04 8.09
CA ALA A 179 -8.02 21.55 9.33
C ALA A 179 -8.29 20.04 9.26
N ILE A 180 -8.96 19.59 8.21
CA ILE A 180 -9.29 18.17 7.99
C ILE A 180 -8.02 17.33 7.82
N ALA A 181 -7.08 17.79 6.99
CA ALA A 181 -5.81 17.09 6.77
C ALA A 181 -4.99 16.95 8.06
N SER A 182 -5.05 17.93 8.96
CA SER A 182 -4.38 17.88 10.27
C SER A 182 -4.96 16.78 11.17
N MET A 183 -6.28 16.55 11.13
CA MET A 183 -6.92 15.43 11.85
C MET A 183 -6.41 14.09 11.34
N VAL A 184 -6.34 13.93 10.02
CA VAL A 184 -5.83 12.72 9.36
C VAL A 184 -4.37 12.49 9.72
N ASN A 185 -3.54 13.53 9.61
CA ASN A 185 -2.12 13.47 9.91
C ASN A 185 -1.89 13.04 11.35
N TRP A 186 -2.57 13.67 12.32
CA TRP A 186 -2.42 13.33 13.72
C TRP A 186 -2.76 11.86 14.01
N ARG A 187 -3.84 11.35 13.40
CA ARG A 187 -4.31 9.97 13.63
C ARG A 187 -3.42 8.91 12.97
N TRP A 188 -2.94 9.16 11.75
CA TRP A 188 -2.29 8.13 10.94
C TRP A 188 -0.76 8.20 10.91
N THR A 189 -0.16 9.34 11.27
CA THR A 189 1.30 9.52 11.22
C THR A 189 2.03 8.48 12.06
N GLY A 190 1.59 8.23 13.30
CA GLY A 190 2.28 7.30 14.18
C GLY A 190 2.15 5.84 13.77
N TYR A 191 0.98 5.44 13.24
CA TYR A 191 0.79 4.12 12.66
C TYR A 191 1.75 3.88 11.49
N ASN A 192 1.83 4.84 10.55
CA ASN A 192 2.76 4.76 9.43
C ASN A 192 4.23 4.80 9.88
N ALA A 193 4.55 5.59 10.90
CA ALA A 193 5.90 5.65 11.46
C ALA A 193 6.34 4.29 12.03
N LEU A 194 5.44 3.55 12.68
CA LEU A 194 5.76 2.21 13.20
C LEU A 194 6.00 1.19 12.09
N ILE A 195 5.22 1.24 11.01
CA ILE A 195 5.45 0.38 9.84
C ILE A 195 6.83 0.66 9.23
N LEU A 196 7.16 1.95 9.03
CA LEU A 196 8.45 2.35 8.49
C LEU A 196 9.60 2.01 9.45
N LEU A 197 9.39 2.17 10.76
CA LEU A 197 10.35 1.80 11.78
C LEU A 197 10.67 0.30 11.76
N ALA A 198 9.65 -0.55 11.60
CA ALA A 198 9.84 -1.99 11.49
C ALA A 198 10.68 -2.35 10.24
N ALA A 199 10.45 -1.65 9.12
CA ALA A 199 11.25 -1.83 7.91
C ALA A 199 12.69 -1.35 8.08
N MET A 200 12.93 -0.24 8.78
CA MET A 200 14.28 0.22 9.10
C MET A 200 15.03 -0.78 9.99
N GLN A 201 14.35 -1.36 10.98
CA GLN A 201 14.94 -2.36 11.88
C GLN A 201 15.25 -3.70 11.21
N ALA A 202 14.61 -4.00 10.09
CA ALA A 202 14.90 -5.19 9.30
C ALA A 202 16.20 -5.06 8.48
N ILE A 203 16.77 -3.85 8.37
CA ILE A 203 18.02 -3.62 7.65
C ILE A 203 19.19 -4.20 8.46
N PRO A 204 20.00 -5.10 7.87
CA PRO A 204 21.18 -5.65 8.53
C PRO A 204 22.17 -4.56 8.99
N ARG A 205 22.74 -4.73 10.20
CA ARG A 205 23.61 -3.72 10.83
C ARG A 205 24.95 -3.55 10.13
N ASP A 206 25.46 -4.61 9.52
CA ASP A 206 26.69 -4.66 8.73
C ASP A 206 26.68 -3.64 7.58
N VAL A 207 25.53 -3.39 6.95
CA VAL A 207 25.38 -2.36 5.90
C VAL A 207 25.64 -0.94 6.46
N TYR A 208 25.24 -0.68 7.70
CA TYR A 208 25.46 0.61 8.35
C TYR A 208 26.89 0.78 8.87
N GLU A 209 27.52 -0.32 9.29
CA GLU A 209 28.91 -0.36 9.75
C GLU A 209 29.88 -0.20 8.59
N SER A 210 29.67 -0.91 7.47
CA SER A 210 30.49 -0.76 6.27
C SER A 210 30.45 0.67 5.73
N ALA A 211 29.26 1.27 5.67
CA ALA A 211 29.11 2.66 5.26
C ALA A 211 29.77 3.65 6.24
N ALA A 212 29.81 3.33 7.53
CA ALA A 212 30.50 4.15 8.51
C ALA A 212 32.04 4.07 8.35
N LEU A 213 32.56 2.90 8.00
CA LEU A 213 33.97 2.71 7.65
C LEU A 213 34.35 3.51 6.39
N ASP A 214 33.43 3.65 5.43
CA ASP A 214 33.56 4.50 4.24
C ASP A 214 33.38 6.01 4.52
N GLY A 215 33.24 6.41 5.79
CA GLY A 215 33.10 7.82 6.19
C GLY A 215 31.71 8.43 5.98
N ALA A 216 30.67 7.62 5.74
CA ALA A 216 29.32 8.14 5.53
C ALA A 216 28.69 8.65 6.83
N ASN A 217 28.43 9.96 6.91
CA ASN A 217 27.70 10.58 8.02
C ASN A 217 26.24 10.07 8.10
N LYS A 218 25.59 10.19 9.27
CA LYS A 218 24.21 9.74 9.56
C LYS A 218 23.18 10.21 8.53
N ILE A 219 23.23 11.47 8.11
CA ILE A 219 22.32 12.03 7.09
C ILE A 219 22.55 11.34 5.73
N ARG A 220 23.81 11.14 5.35
CA ARG A 220 24.15 10.44 4.10
C ARG A 220 23.68 8.98 4.13
N ARG A 221 23.87 8.28 5.26
CA ARG A 221 23.38 6.91 5.47
C ARG A 221 21.86 6.84 5.39
N PHE A 222 21.14 7.80 5.99
CA PHE A 222 19.69 7.85 5.92
C PHE A 222 19.17 7.96 4.48
N TRP A 223 19.63 8.94 3.71
CA TRP A 223 19.14 9.17 2.35
C TRP A 223 19.67 8.17 1.32
N SER A 224 20.88 7.64 1.51
CA SER A 224 21.54 6.78 0.50
C SER A 224 21.38 5.29 0.78
N ILE A 225 21.04 4.89 2.01
CA ILE A 225 20.92 3.48 2.42
C ILE A 225 19.53 3.23 2.97
N THR A 226 19.17 3.88 4.08
CA THR A 226 17.90 3.60 4.78
C THR A 226 16.70 3.82 3.87
N VAL A 227 16.54 5.03 3.31
CA VAL A 227 15.38 5.38 2.47
C VAL A 227 15.28 4.45 1.25
N PRO A 228 16.36 4.17 0.49
CA PRO A 228 16.34 3.19 -0.60
C PRO A 228 15.94 1.77 -0.17
N MET A 229 16.47 1.27 0.94
CA MET A 229 16.20 -0.11 1.39
C MET A 229 14.77 -0.30 1.90
N ILE A 230 14.18 0.72 2.53
CA ILE A 230 12.77 0.66 2.98
C ILE A 230 11.77 1.04 1.88
N ARG A 231 12.20 1.31 0.63
CA ARG A 231 11.31 1.69 -0.48
C ARG A 231 10.10 0.76 -0.66
N PRO A 232 10.22 -0.58 -0.62
CA PRO A 232 9.05 -1.46 -0.76
C PRO A 232 7.98 -1.16 0.28
N THR A 233 8.39 -0.89 1.52
CA THR A 233 7.50 -0.51 2.62
C THR A 233 6.96 0.91 2.45
N LEU A 234 7.79 1.87 2.04
CA LEU A 234 7.31 3.22 1.71
C LEU A 234 6.22 3.19 0.64
N ILE A 235 6.43 2.42 -0.43
CA ILE A 235 5.46 2.24 -1.51
C ILE A 235 4.15 1.66 -0.98
N PHE A 236 4.25 0.63 -0.14
CA PHE A 236 3.07 0.06 0.53
C PHE A 236 2.31 1.11 1.33
N VAL A 237 3.00 1.92 2.13
CA VAL A 237 2.40 3.01 2.91
C VAL A 237 1.78 4.08 2.00
N VAL A 238 2.44 4.47 0.90
CA VAL A 238 1.88 5.43 -0.07
C VAL A 238 0.59 4.89 -0.69
N ILE A 239 0.58 3.62 -1.12
CA ILE A 239 -0.60 3.00 -1.75
C ILE A 239 -1.76 2.94 -0.75
N THR A 240 -1.53 2.45 0.46
CA THR A 240 -2.59 2.34 1.47
C THR A 240 -3.09 3.72 1.93
N SER A 241 -2.19 4.70 2.11
CA SER A 241 -2.56 6.08 2.39
C SER A 241 -3.33 6.74 1.23
N THR A 242 -3.02 6.40 -0.03
CA THR A 242 -3.78 6.89 -1.19
C THR A 242 -5.20 6.35 -1.20
N ILE A 243 -5.37 5.04 -0.97
CA ILE A 243 -6.70 4.43 -0.88
C ILE A 243 -7.52 5.08 0.25
N GLY A 244 -6.93 5.21 1.43
CA GLY A 244 -7.60 5.82 2.59
C GLY A 244 -7.93 7.30 2.39
N GLY A 245 -7.02 8.09 1.81
CA GLY A 245 -7.22 9.51 1.55
C GLY A 245 -8.32 9.79 0.54
N LEU A 246 -8.44 8.97 -0.50
CA LEU A 246 -9.53 9.07 -1.49
C LEU A 246 -10.89 8.64 -0.92
N GLN A 247 -10.89 7.81 0.14
CA GLN A 247 -12.10 7.32 0.82
C GLN A 247 -12.44 8.11 2.09
N ILE A 248 -11.83 9.28 2.30
CA ILE A 248 -12.05 10.07 3.51
C ILE A 248 -13.50 10.56 3.61
N PHE A 249 -14.12 10.27 4.76
CA PHE A 249 -15.53 10.55 5.01
C PHE A 249 -15.77 11.13 6.40
N THR A 250 -15.27 10.45 7.44
CA THR A 250 -15.62 10.76 8.83
C THR A 250 -15.18 12.17 9.23
N GLU A 251 -13.94 12.53 8.94
CA GLU A 251 -13.35 13.82 9.32
C GLU A 251 -14.09 14.99 8.64
N PRO A 252 -14.29 15.03 7.29
CA PRO A 252 -15.10 16.08 6.66
C PRO A 252 -16.57 16.08 7.12
N LYS A 253 -17.19 14.91 7.32
CA LYS A 253 -18.60 14.82 7.72
C LYS A 253 -18.86 15.43 9.09
N LEU A 254 -17.92 15.26 10.02
CA LEU A 254 -18.04 15.75 11.39
C LEU A 254 -17.53 17.18 11.57
N PHE A 255 -16.74 17.70 10.61
CA PHE A 255 -16.15 19.04 10.70
C PHE A 255 -17.17 20.19 10.70
N ASP A 256 -18.34 20.01 10.09
CA ASP A 256 -19.44 20.99 10.16
C ASP A 256 -20.80 20.29 10.39
N GLY A 257 -20.80 18.96 10.56
CA GLY A 257 -22.00 18.13 10.72
C GLY A 257 -22.90 18.04 9.46
N ARG A 258 -22.78 18.98 8.52
CA ARG A 258 -23.54 19.00 7.27
C ARG A 258 -23.08 17.90 6.31
N THR A 259 -23.96 17.48 5.39
CA THR A 259 -23.65 16.46 4.37
C THR A 259 -23.01 17.02 3.12
N ASN A 260 -23.16 18.33 2.88
CA ASN A 260 -22.68 19.01 1.68
C ASN A 260 -21.24 19.55 1.81
N GLY A 261 -20.56 19.37 2.96
CA GLY A 261 -19.16 19.76 3.13
C GLY A 261 -18.93 21.28 3.17
N GLY A 262 -19.78 22.01 3.89
CA GLY A 262 -19.73 23.47 4.03
C GLY A 262 -20.84 24.19 3.26
N GLY A 263 -21.01 25.50 3.49
CA GLY A 263 -22.06 26.30 2.85
C GLY A 263 -21.97 26.29 1.32
N ASP A 264 -20.75 26.39 0.80
CA ASP A 264 -20.42 26.39 -0.63
C ASP A 264 -19.72 25.09 -1.05
N ARG A 265 -19.87 24.02 -0.26
CA ARG A 265 -19.21 22.72 -0.48
C ARG A 265 -17.68 22.81 -0.46
N GLN A 266 -17.13 23.69 0.37
CA GLN A 266 -15.71 24.00 0.47
C GLN A 266 -14.81 22.79 0.76
N PHE A 267 -15.31 21.78 1.47
CA PHE A 267 -14.57 20.58 1.85
C PHE A 267 -15.39 19.31 1.58
N GLN A 268 -16.33 19.37 0.65
CA GLN A 268 -17.09 18.20 0.24
C GLN A 268 -16.14 17.20 -0.42
N THR A 269 -16.02 15.99 0.12
CA THR A 269 -15.28 14.90 -0.54
C THR A 269 -16.20 14.07 -1.41
N ILE A 270 -15.65 13.23 -2.31
CA ILE A 270 -16.47 12.37 -3.17
C ILE A 270 -17.35 11.45 -2.33
N VAL A 271 -16.84 10.94 -1.20
CA VAL A 271 -17.63 10.09 -0.32
C VAL A 271 -18.75 10.90 0.37
N LEU A 272 -18.53 12.17 0.71
CA LEU A 272 -19.61 13.06 1.18
C LEU A 272 -20.63 13.35 0.08
N TYR A 273 -20.20 13.58 -1.16
CA TYR A 273 -21.08 13.80 -2.31
C TYR A 273 -21.95 12.56 -2.59
N LEU A 274 -21.35 11.37 -2.59
CA LEU A 274 -22.05 10.08 -2.65
C LEU A 274 -23.06 9.98 -1.51
N TYR A 275 -22.66 10.27 -0.28
CA TYR A 275 -23.55 10.24 0.87
C TYR A 275 -24.72 11.23 0.72
N GLU A 276 -24.47 12.43 0.20
CA GLU A 276 -25.50 13.44 -0.09
C GLU A 276 -26.52 12.93 -1.13
N LEU A 277 -26.05 12.28 -2.19
CA LEU A 277 -26.91 11.64 -3.19
C LEU A 277 -27.76 10.53 -2.57
N ALA A 278 -27.12 9.62 -1.83
CA ALA A 278 -27.78 8.43 -1.28
C ALA A 278 -28.84 8.78 -0.22
N PHE A 279 -28.52 9.63 0.75
CA PHE A 279 -29.35 9.77 1.95
C PHE A 279 -30.21 11.05 1.94
N PRO A 280 -29.65 12.28 1.89
CA PRO A 280 -30.45 13.48 1.71
C PRO A 280 -31.28 13.49 0.43
N ARG A 281 -30.66 13.21 -0.73
CA ARG A 281 -31.35 13.27 -2.03
C ARG A 281 -32.10 11.99 -2.39
N ARG A 282 -31.80 10.87 -1.71
CA ARG A 282 -32.46 9.57 -1.90
C ARG A 282 -32.33 9.00 -3.32
N ASP A 283 -31.31 9.44 -4.04
CA ASP A 283 -30.97 9.03 -5.39
C ASP A 283 -29.88 7.95 -5.32
N PHE A 284 -30.32 6.70 -5.26
CA PHE A 284 -29.45 5.55 -5.12
C PHE A 284 -28.81 5.17 -6.45
N GLY A 285 -29.44 5.48 -7.59
CA GLY A 285 -28.88 5.27 -8.92
C GLY A 285 -27.59 6.07 -9.10
N ARG A 286 -27.67 7.40 -8.91
CA ARG A 286 -26.50 8.29 -9.02
C ARG A 286 -25.48 8.07 -7.89
N ALA A 287 -25.93 7.77 -6.67
CA ALA A 287 -25.00 7.44 -5.59
C ALA A 287 -24.19 6.16 -5.90
N SER A 288 -24.85 5.12 -6.43
CA SER A 288 -24.19 3.88 -6.83
C SER A 288 -23.24 4.08 -8.00
N ALA A 289 -23.62 4.90 -9.00
CA ALA A 289 -22.72 5.28 -10.08
C ALA A 289 -21.48 6.04 -9.56
N THR A 290 -21.67 6.98 -8.63
CA THR A 290 -20.58 7.70 -7.95
C THR A 290 -19.64 6.74 -7.21
N ALA A 291 -20.18 5.73 -6.52
CA ALA A 291 -19.40 4.71 -5.84
C ALA A 291 -18.48 3.93 -6.81
N TRP A 292 -19.02 3.53 -7.97
CA TRP A 292 -18.27 2.84 -9.01
C TRP A 292 -17.22 3.73 -9.69
N ILE A 293 -17.54 5.00 -9.93
CA ILE A 293 -16.56 5.97 -10.44
C ILE A 293 -15.41 6.12 -9.45
N LEU A 294 -15.70 6.31 -8.15
CA LEU A 294 -14.68 6.38 -7.11
C LEU A 294 -13.84 5.11 -7.04
N PHE A 295 -14.47 3.93 -7.14
CA PHE A 295 -13.77 2.65 -7.16
C PHE A 295 -12.76 2.56 -8.32
N LEU A 296 -13.17 2.97 -9.53
CA LEU A 296 -12.29 3.01 -10.70
C LEU A 296 -11.15 4.03 -10.52
N ILE A 297 -11.44 5.20 -9.93
CA ILE A 297 -10.41 6.21 -9.61
C ILE A 297 -9.39 5.64 -8.62
N ILE A 298 -9.82 4.91 -7.58
CA ILE A 298 -8.92 4.30 -6.60
C ILE A 298 -8.06 3.21 -7.25
N ILE A 299 -8.63 2.36 -8.11
CA ILE A 299 -7.85 1.37 -8.87
C ILE A 299 -6.82 2.07 -9.75
N LEU A 300 -7.23 3.10 -10.49
CA LEU A 300 -6.34 3.84 -11.37
C LEU A 300 -5.20 4.51 -10.58
N ALA A 301 -5.51 5.16 -9.47
CA ALA A 301 -4.52 5.78 -8.58
C ALA A 301 -3.56 4.73 -7.99
N GLY A 302 -4.07 3.56 -7.59
CA GLY A 302 -3.26 2.44 -7.10
C GLY A 302 -2.33 1.88 -8.17
N LEU A 303 -2.82 1.69 -9.40
CA LEU A 303 -2.02 1.23 -10.54
C LEU A 303 -0.96 2.24 -10.95
N ILE A 304 -1.28 3.53 -10.97
CA ILE A 304 -0.32 4.61 -11.25
C ILE A 304 0.77 4.61 -10.18
N ASN A 305 0.39 4.58 -8.88
CA ASN A 305 1.36 4.51 -7.79
C ASN A 305 2.26 3.28 -7.90
N PHE A 306 1.69 2.11 -8.18
CA PHE A 306 2.45 0.88 -8.37
C PHE A 306 3.39 0.95 -9.57
N ALA A 307 2.95 1.52 -10.70
CA ALA A 307 3.75 1.67 -11.91
C ALA A 307 4.94 2.62 -11.71
N ILE A 308 4.71 3.80 -11.11
CA ILE A 308 5.76 4.76 -10.77
C ILE A 308 6.78 4.10 -9.83
N SER A 309 6.28 3.42 -8.80
CA SER A 309 7.10 2.71 -7.82
C SER A 309 7.97 1.61 -8.45
N ARG A 310 7.40 0.86 -9.40
CA ARG A 310 8.13 -0.17 -10.16
C ARG A 310 9.21 0.46 -11.05
N ALA A 311 8.90 1.56 -11.73
CA ALA A 311 9.84 2.26 -12.61
C ALA A 311 11.07 2.75 -11.84
N ILE A 312 10.88 3.31 -10.65
CA ILE A 312 11.96 3.76 -9.76
C ILE A 312 12.87 2.58 -9.34
N ARG A 313 12.30 1.40 -9.06
CA ARG A 313 13.09 0.19 -8.72
C ARG A 313 14.00 -0.26 -9.87
N THR A 314 13.54 -0.15 -11.11
CA THR A 314 14.32 -0.51 -12.30
C THR A 314 15.41 0.49 -12.65
N ALA A 315 15.28 1.77 -12.26
CA ALA A 315 16.33 2.77 -12.46
C ALA A 315 17.57 2.47 -11.59
N ASP A 316 17.36 2.08 -10.33
CA ASP A 316 18.46 1.70 -9.42
C ASP A 316 19.14 0.39 -9.81
N ALA A 317 18.43 -0.51 -10.51
CA ALA A 317 18.99 -1.76 -11.04
C ALA A 317 19.86 -1.55 -12.29
N ARG A 318 19.95 -0.32 -12.83
CA ARG A 318 20.89 0.04 -13.89
C ARG A 318 22.14 0.74 -13.32
N PRO A 319 23.10 -0.03 -12.81
CA PRO A 319 24.50 0.37 -12.97
C PRO A 319 25.39 -0.79 -13.46
N ALA A 320 26.42 -0.45 -14.25
CA ALA A 320 27.57 -1.27 -14.67
C ALA A 320 27.60 -1.96 -16.05
N ALA A 321 26.57 -1.89 -16.91
CA ALA A 321 26.70 -2.39 -18.29
C ALA A 321 27.41 -1.40 -19.24
N LEU A 322 27.28 -0.09 -19.01
CA LEU A 322 27.83 0.95 -19.89
C LEU A 322 29.25 1.42 -19.52
N GLY A 323 29.80 0.98 -18.38
CA GLY A 323 31.13 1.37 -17.91
C GLY A 323 32.28 0.44 -18.31
N ARG A 324 31.99 -0.77 -18.82
CA ARG A 324 33.02 -1.77 -19.18
C ARG A 324 33.36 -1.85 -20.67
N MET A 325 32.64 -1.13 -21.54
CA MET A 325 32.82 -1.24 -22.99
C MET A 325 33.74 -0.16 -23.60
N GLY A 326 34.45 0.61 -22.76
CA GLY A 326 35.32 1.71 -23.19
C GLY A 326 36.83 1.52 -22.92
N ARG A 327 37.28 0.39 -22.36
CA ARG A 327 38.69 0.24 -21.92
C ARG A 327 39.47 -0.96 -22.48
N PHE A 328 39.00 -1.54 -23.58
CA PHE A 328 39.74 -2.58 -24.31
C PHE A 328 39.99 -2.19 -25.77
N ARG A 329 40.76 -1.12 -26.02
CA ARG A 329 41.47 -0.97 -27.29
C ARG A 329 42.62 0.04 -27.21
N ARG A 330 43.81 -0.44 -26.87
CA ARG A 330 45.12 -0.13 -27.51
C ARG A 330 46.28 -0.55 -26.60
N SER A 331 46.72 -1.79 -26.76
CA SER A 331 48.11 -2.18 -26.60
C SER A 331 48.40 -3.19 -27.71
N GLY A 332 48.98 -2.71 -28.81
CA GLY A 332 49.52 -3.58 -29.85
C GLY A 332 50.92 -4.04 -29.46
N PRO A 333 51.29 -5.32 -29.62
CA PRO A 333 52.67 -5.74 -29.46
C PRO A 333 53.37 -5.68 -30.82
N GLY A 334 54.29 -4.73 -30.97
CA GLY A 334 55.31 -4.74 -32.01
C GLY A 334 56.67 -4.94 -31.33
N GLY A 335 57.17 -6.18 -31.32
CA GLY A 335 58.47 -6.52 -30.77
C GLY A 335 58.83 -7.96 -31.12
N GLN A 336 59.46 -8.14 -32.28
CA GLN A 336 60.14 -9.38 -32.66
C GLN A 336 61.42 -9.55 -31.84
N GLY A 337 61.74 -10.81 -31.55
CA GLY A 337 62.68 -11.21 -30.51
C GLY A 337 64.13 -11.45 -30.95
N SER A 338 64.95 -11.82 -29.96
CA SER A 338 66.18 -12.61 -30.13
C SER A 338 66.71 -13.11 -28.77
N ALA A 339 67.24 -14.34 -28.77
CA ALA A 339 68.25 -14.92 -27.86
C ALA A 339 67.81 -15.26 -26.40
N SER A 340 67.58 -16.54 -26.06
CA SER A 340 68.52 -17.64 -25.74
C SER A 340 68.95 -17.69 -24.26
N GLY A 341 68.68 -18.79 -23.56
CA GLY A 341 69.33 -19.08 -22.26
C GLY A 341 68.57 -20.01 -21.29
N THR A 342 68.80 -21.32 -21.43
CA THR A 342 69.10 -22.33 -20.38
C THR A 342 68.32 -22.42 -19.05
N GLY A 343 67.82 -23.64 -18.78
CA GLY A 343 67.61 -24.26 -17.44
C GLY A 343 66.32 -23.84 -16.71
N SER A 344 65.52 -24.68 -16.07
CA SER A 344 65.67 -26.02 -15.49
C SER A 344 64.27 -26.60 -15.17
N LYS A 345 64.12 -27.93 -15.18
CA LYS A 345 62.97 -28.69 -14.61
C LYS A 345 63.23 -28.90 -13.09
N PRO A 346 62.23 -29.14 -12.21
CA PRO A 346 61.36 -30.35 -12.21
C PRO A 346 59.87 -30.06 -11.88
N ALA A 347 58.89 -30.77 -12.47
CA ALA A 347 58.21 -32.01 -12.05
C ALA A 347 57.28 -31.93 -10.80
N PRO A 348 56.11 -32.62 -10.79
CA PRO A 348 54.95 -32.30 -9.97
C PRO A 348 54.79 -33.22 -8.74
N LEU A 349 54.02 -32.78 -7.74
CA LEU A 349 53.59 -33.62 -6.62
C LEU A 349 52.08 -33.86 -6.64
N THR A 350 51.73 -35.13 -6.88
CA THR A 350 50.47 -35.81 -6.55
C THR A 350 50.56 -36.45 -5.17
N VAL A 351 49.55 -36.27 -4.31
CA VAL A 351 49.13 -37.15 -3.20
C VAL A 351 47.63 -36.85 -3.02
N THR A 352 46.63 -37.69 -3.33
CA THR A 352 46.28 -39.08 -2.96
C THR A 352 45.84 -39.27 -1.50
N GLY A 353 44.62 -39.77 -1.30
CA GLY A 353 44.14 -40.40 -0.07
C GLY A 353 42.98 -39.65 0.57
N ALA A 354 41.73 -40.12 0.45
CA ALA A 354 41.11 -41.13 1.34
C ALA A 354 40.74 -40.52 2.70
N SER A 355 39.57 -40.70 3.32
CA SER A 355 38.45 -41.64 3.15
C SER A 355 37.44 -41.37 4.28
N VAL A 356 36.15 -41.58 4.00
CA VAL A 356 35.17 -42.30 4.85
C VAL A 356 34.59 -41.65 6.12
N GLY A 357 33.25 -41.83 6.26
CA GLY A 357 32.47 -41.88 7.51
C GLY A 357 31.38 -40.80 7.56
N ALA A 358 30.13 -40.99 7.10
CA ALA A 358 29.06 -41.91 7.52
C ALA A 358 28.46 -41.62 8.92
N GLN A 359 27.13 -41.80 8.98
CA GLN A 359 26.16 -41.76 10.12
C GLN A 359 25.57 -40.38 10.47
N GLN A 360 24.24 -40.19 10.29
CA GLN A 360 23.12 -40.63 11.15
C GLN A 360 23.26 -40.02 12.56
N GLY A 361 22.28 -39.40 13.20
CA GLY A 361 20.84 -39.24 13.05
C GLY A 361 20.34 -38.62 14.37
N GLU A 362 19.02 -38.39 14.48
CA GLU A 362 18.29 -37.96 15.69
C GLU A 362 18.51 -36.47 16.07
N SER A 363 17.49 -35.66 16.38
CA SER A 363 16.12 -35.90 16.88
C SER A 363 15.22 -34.73 16.54
#